data_AF-A0A6M0SYI8-F1
#
_entry.id   AF-A0A6M0SYI8-F1
#
_cell.length_a   1.000
_cell.length_b   1.000
_cell.length_c   1.000
_cell.angle_alpha   90.00
_cell.angle_beta   90.00
_cell.angle_gamma   90.00
#
_symmetry.space_group_name_H-M   'P 1'
#
loop_
_entity.id
_entity.type
_entity.pdbx_description
1 polymer ?
#
loop_
_entity_poly.entity_id
_entity_poly.type
_entity_poly.pdbx_seq_one_letter_code
_entity_poly.pdbx_strand_id
1 'polypeptide(L)'
;MALIVLIIGGDKLLDKNGFNLWSKEYDKTVKESSKQYPFDGYYDVSNYVYNLVINKKSGNILDMGFGTGVLTNKLYDNGANIYGIDFSESMIDIAYKKMPKGTFIQWGFNQGIPIELENKRFDYIISSYAIHHLDNYNKSGYII
;
A
#
# COMPACT_ATOMS: atom_id res chain seq x y z
N MET A 1 -0.97 -8.98 16.92
CA MET A 1 -1.17 -8.05 15.80
C MET A 1 0.11 -7.24 15.69
N ALA A 2 0.82 -7.33 14.57
CA ALA A 2 1.95 -6.46 14.31
C ALA A 2 1.51 -5.41 13.29
N LEU A 3 1.45 -4.15 13.70
CA LEU A 3 1.24 -3.01 12.81
C LEU A 3 2.62 -2.52 12.37
N ILE A 4 2.84 -2.42 11.05
CA ILE A 4 4.07 -1.85 10.50
C ILE A 4 3.65 -0.65 9.66
N VAL A 5 3.91 0.55 10.18
CA VAL A 5 3.61 1.82 9.54
C VAL A 5 4.93 2.49 9.20
N LEU A 6 5.21 2.68 7.90
CA LEU A 6 6.39 3.42 7.49
C LEU A 6 5.98 4.66 6.67
N ILE A 7 6.25 5.83 7.23
CA ILE A 7 5.88 7.13 6.68
C ILE A 7 7.07 7.71 5.94
N ILE A 8 6.92 7.90 4.63
CA ILE A 8 7.88 8.62 3.79
C ILE A 8 7.03 9.44 2.82
N GLY A 9 7.27 10.75 2.75
CA GLY A 9 6.39 11.68 2.04
C GLY A 9 7.15 12.86 1.43
N GLY A 10 6.54 13.47 0.40
CA GLY A 10 6.93 14.75 -0.15
C GLY A 10 5.80 15.60 -0.75
N ASP A 11 6.10 16.88 -0.98
CA ASP A 11 5.19 18.04 -0.90
C ASP A 11 4.18 18.26 -2.06
N LYS A 12 3.72 17.22 -2.76
CA LYS A 12 2.59 17.35 -3.70
C LYS A 12 1.69 16.13 -3.67
N LEU A 13 0.55 16.25 -2.98
CA LEU A 13 -0.51 15.24 -3.01
C LEU A 13 -1.22 15.30 -4.37
N LEU A 14 -1.02 14.29 -5.21
CA LEU A 14 -1.94 14.01 -6.32
C LEU A 14 -3.28 13.53 -5.75
N ASP A 15 -4.39 13.88 -6.41
CA ASP A 15 -5.72 13.38 -6.08
C ASP A 15 -6.02 12.05 -6.82
N LYS A 16 -7.24 11.51 -6.64
CA LYS A 16 -7.69 10.30 -7.34
C LYS A 16 -7.46 10.37 -8.86
N ASN A 17 -7.73 11.50 -9.49
CA ASN A 17 -7.58 11.66 -10.93
C ASN A 17 -6.11 11.69 -11.35
N GLY A 18 -5.28 12.39 -10.59
CA GLY A 18 -3.82 12.44 -10.80
C GLY A 18 -3.20 11.05 -10.74
N PHE A 19 -3.51 10.25 -9.71
CA PHE A 19 -3.03 8.87 -9.62
C PHE A 19 -3.63 7.97 -10.70
N ASN A 20 -4.90 8.16 -11.05
CA ASN A 20 -5.53 7.40 -12.12
C ASN A 20 -4.77 7.53 -13.46
N LEU A 21 -4.33 8.75 -13.79
CA LEU A 21 -3.55 9.05 -15.00
C LEU A 21 -2.11 8.54 -14.91
N TRP A 22 -1.48 8.66 -13.74
CA TRP A 22 -0.07 8.33 -13.56
C TRP A 22 0.21 6.83 -13.39
N SER A 23 -0.78 6.03 -12.99
CA SER A 23 -0.60 4.62 -12.62
C SER A 23 0.17 3.75 -13.63
N LYS A 24 0.00 4.01 -14.93
CA LYS A 24 0.68 3.26 -16.01
C LYS A 24 2.19 3.49 -16.04
N GLU A 25 2.63 4.70 -15.68
CA GLU A 25 4.04 5.09 -15.66
C GLU A 25 4.63 5.04 -14.24
N TYR A 26 3.80 4.85 -13.22
CA TYR A 26 4.20 4.90 -11.80
C TYR A 26 5.42 4.04 -11.49
N ASP A 27 5.36 2.74 -11.83
CA ASP A 27 6.45 1.79 -11.54
C ASP A 27 7.77 2.21 -12.23
N LYS A 28 7.67 2.78 -13.45
CA LYS A 28 8.81 3.30 -14.19
C LYS A 28 9.37 4.57 -13.56
N THR A 29 8.51 5.53 -13.22
CA THR A 29 8.89 6.79 -12.56
C THR A 29 9.58 6.51 -11.22
N VAL A 30 9.03 5.62 -10.39
CA VAL A 30 9.62 5.20 -9.11
C VAL A 30 11.00 4.58 -9.34
N LYS A 31 11.13 3.69 -10.32
CA LYS A 31 12.40 3.04 -10.64
C LYS A 31 13.47 4.05 -11.05
N GLU A 32 13.14 4.96 -11.97
CA GLU A 32 14.04 6.00 -12.49
C GLU A 32 14.44 7.01 -11.41
N SER A 33 13.54 7.27 -10.46
CA SER A 33 13.74 8.26 -9.39
C SER A 33 14.15 7.64 -8.04
N SER A 34 14.45 6.34 -7.99
CA SER A 34 14.68 5.59 -6.74
C SER A 34 15.91 5.99 -5.91
N LYS A 35 16.72 6.92 -6.41
CA LYS A 35 17.88 7.53 -5.72
C LYS A 35 17.70 9.02 -5.47
N GLN A 36 16.48 9.52 -5.65
CA GLN A 36 16.14 10.93 -5.52
C GLN A 36 14.82 11.06 -4.77
N TYR A 37 14.70 12.13 -3.99
CA TYR A 37 13.43 12.46 -3.35
C TYR A 37 12.32 12.66 -4.42
N PRO A 38 11.10 12.14 -4.20
CA PRO A 38 10.60 11.52 -2.97
C PRO A 38 10.73 9.98 -2.89
N PHE A 39 11.38 9.33 -3.86
CA PHE A 39 11.45 7.85 -3.94
C PHE A 39 12.80 7.26 -3.49
N ASP A 40 13.67 8.09 -2.93
CA ASP A 40 14.92 7.63 -2.34
C ASP A 40 14.65 6.61 -1.22
N GLY A 41 15.29 5.44 -1.30
CA GLY A 41 15.07 4.33 -0.37
C GLY A 41 13.74 3.57 -0.55
N TYR A 42 12.94 3.84 -1.59
CA TYR A 42 11.66 3.16 -1.85
C TYR A 42 11.78 1.62 -1.83
N TYR A 43 12.76 1.08 -2.56
CA TYR A 43 12.96 -0.36 -2.62
C TYR A 43 13.57 -0.93 -1.34
N ASP A 44 14.41 -0.17 -0.63
CA ASP A 44 15.00 -0.60 0.64
C ASP A 44 13.91 -0.78 1.71
N VAL A 45 12.98 0.18 1.76
CA VAL A 45 11.79 0.14 2.61
C VAL A 45 10.90 -1.04 2.24
N SER A 46 10.58 -1.19 0.94
CA SER A 46 9.79 -2.33 0.46
C SER A 46 10.43 -3.66 0.87
N ASN A 47 11.74 -3.81 0.71
CA ASN A 47 12.45 -5.02 1.08
C ASN A 47 12.52 -5.24 2.59
N TYR A 48 12.68 -4.16 3.38
CA TYR A 48 12.66 -4.23 4.83
C TYR A 48 11.31 -4.73 5.35
N VAL A 49 10.20 -4.12 4.90
CA VAL A 49 8.85 -4.55 5.28
C VAL A 49 8.58 -5.98 4.83
N TYR A 50 8.94 -6.33 3.60
CA TYR A 50 8.84 -7.69 3.10
C TYR A 50 9.52 -8.69 4.06
N ASN A 51 10.78 -8.45 4.44
CA ASN A 51 11.54 -9.31 5.34
C ASN A 51 10.93 -9.40 6.75
N LEU A 52 10.32 -8.34 7.28
CA LEU A 52 9.61 -8.40 8.57
C LEU A 52 8.38 -9.32 8.52
N VAL A 53 7.70 -9.34 7.37
CA VAL A 53 6.45 -10.09 7.19
C VAL A 53 6.72 -11.55 6.87
N ILE A 54 7.62 -11.85 5.92
CA ILE A 54 7.84 -13.23 5.45
C ILE A 54 8.48 -14.16 6.48
N ASN A 55 9.09 -13.61 7.54
CA ASN A 55 9.67 -14.41 8.63
C ASN A 55 8.61 -15.15 9.46
N LYS A 56 7.32 -14.86 9.27
CA LYS A 56 6.21 -15.63 9.83
C LYS A 56 5.36 -16.14 8.67
N LYS A 57 5.04 -17.44 8.70
CA LYS A 57 4.32 -18.18 7.64
C LYS A 57 3.16 -17.38 7.03
N SER A 58 2.86 -17.68 5.77
CA SER A 58 1.74 -17.20 4.95
C SER A 58 0.47 -16.92 5.76
N GLY A 59 -0.01 -15.68 5.76
CA GLY A 59 -1.17 -15.21 6.54
C GLY A 59 -2.03 -14.19 5.80
N ASN A 60 -3.06 -13.67 6.46
CA ASN A 60 -3.92 -12.62 5.93
C ASN A 60 -3.25 -11.25 6.12
N ILE A 61 -3.04 -10.52 5.03
CA ILE A 61 -2.38 -9.21 5.05
C ILE A 61 -3.34 -8.16 4.50
N LEU A 62 -3.50 -7.05 5.23
CA LEU A 62 -4.12 -5.84 4.73
C LEU A 62 -3.05 -4.83 4.32
N ASP A 63 -3.03 -4.41 3.05
CA ASP A 63 -2.17 -3.35 2.54
C ASP A 63 -3.00 -2.09 2.23
N MET A 64 -2.77 -1.04 3.01
CA MET A 64 -3.51 0.22 2.97
C MET A 64 -2.75 1.25 2.14
N GLY A 65 -3.29 1.59 0.97
CA GLY A 65 -2.66 2.43 -0.04
C GLY A 65 -1.58 1.68 -0.81
N PHE A 66 -1.95 0.51 -1.36
CA PHE A 66 -1.00 -0.41 -1.99
C PHE A 66 -0.48 0.08 -3.36
N GLY A 67 -1.11 1.10 -3.96
CA GLY A 67 -0.72 1.67 -5.26
C GLY A 67 -0.72 0.61 -6.38
N THR A 68 0.33 0.56 -7.18
CA THR A 68 0.49 -0.46 -8.23
C THR A 68 0.84 -1.85 -7.70
N GLY A 69 0.95 -2.02 -6.37
CA GLY A 69 1.16 -3.30 -5.70
C GLY A 69 2.61 -3.81 -5.72
N VAL A 70 3.64 -2.94 -5.74
CA VAL A 70 5.05 -3.39 -5.80
C VAL A 70 5.44 -4.26 -4.59
N LEU A 71 5.14 -3.81 -3.37
CA LEU A 71 5.38 -4.59 -2.15
C LEU A 71 4.35 -5.72 -2.02
N THR A 72 3.09 -5.39 -2.22
CA THR A 72 1.94 -6.30 -2.07
C THR A 72 2.08 -7.54 -2.95
N ASN A 73 2.54 -7.38 -4.19
CA ASN A 73 2.75 -8.50 -5.11
C ASN A 73 3.85 -9.45 -4.63
N LYS A 74 4.93 -8.94 -4.02
CA LYS A 74 5.97 -9.80 -3.44
C LYS A 74 5.41 -10.66 -2.30
N LEU A 75 4.54 -10.09 -1.48
CA LEU A 75 3.87 -10.81 -0.38
C LEU A 75 2.87 -11.84 -0.91
N TYR A 76 2.11 -11.48 -1.96
CA TYR A 76 1.22 -12.40 -2.67
C TYR A 76 1.97 -13.59 -3.27
N ASP A 77 3.09 -13.34 -3.98
CA ASP A 77 3.93 -14.37 -4.58
C ASP A 77 4.56 -15.29 -3.52
N ASN A 78 4.69 -14.82 -2.27
CA ASN A 78 5.12 -15.62 -1.12
C ASN A 78 3.97 -16.40 -0.45
N GLY A 79 2.77 -16.38 -1.04
CA GLY A 79 1.61 -17.16 -0.60
C GLY A 79 0.72 -16.46 0.44
N ALA A 80 0.90 -15.17 0.70
CA ALA A 80 0.00 -14.42 1.58
C ALA A 80 -1.39 -14.22 0.94
N ASN A 81 -2.43 -14.22 1.78
CA ASN A 81 -3.77 -13.82 1.36
C ASN A 81 -3.87 -12.30 1.43
N ILE A 82 -3.93 -11.66 0.27
CA ILE A 82 -3.91 -10.19 0.16
C ILE A 82 -5.31 -9.60 0.21
N TYR A 83 -5.45 -8.61 1.08
CA TYR A 83 -6.52 -7.63 1.11
C TYR A 83 -5.86 -6.26 0.90
N GLY A 84 -6.38 -5.45 -0.01
CA GLY A 84 -5.82 -4.14 -0.30
C GLY A 84 -6.90 -3.08 -0.39
N ILE A 85 -6.59 -1.88 0.07
CA ILE A 85 -7.41 -0.69 -0.18
C ILE A 85 -6.60 0.39 -0.87
N ASP A 86 -7.18 1.04 -1.87
CA ASP A 86 -6.59 2.21 -2.54
C ASP A 86 -7.74 3.10 -3.07
N PHE A 87 -7.55 4.42 -3.14
CA PHE A 87 -8.59 5.29 -3.67
C PHE A 87 -8.61 5.33 -5.21
N SER A 88 -7.49 4.97 -5.85
CA SER A 88 -7.34 4.97 -7.29
C SER A 88 -7.85 3.67 -7.90
N GLU A 89 -8.81 3.80 -8.82
CA GLU A 89 -9.38 2.66 -9.55
C GLU A 89 -8.34 2.02 -10.48
N SER A 90 -7.51 2.83 -11.15
CA SER A 90 -6.51 2.29 -12.06
C SER A 90 -5.35 1.59 -11.34
N MET A 91 -5.05 1.98 -10.09
CA MET A 91 -4.13 1.24 -9.21
C MET A 91 -4.69 -0.15 -8.87
N ILE A 92 -5.98 -0.21 -8.54
CA ILE A 92 -6.71 -1.47 -8.28
C ILE A 92 -6.71 -2.38 -9.52
N ASP A 93 -6.99 -1.83 -10.70
CA ASP A 93 -6.97 -2.59 -11.96
C ASP A 93 -5.59 -3.22 -12.24
N ILE A 94 -4.52 -2.48 -11.95
CA ILE A 94 -3.14 -2.98 -12.09
C ILE A 94 -2.88 -4.10 -11.07
N ALA A 95 -3.29 -3.91 -9.82
CA ALA A 95 -3.13 -4.91 -8.78
C ALA A 95 -3.90 -6.21 -9.08
N TYR A 96 -5.14 -6.12 -9.57
CA TYR A 96 -5.92 -7.31 -9.96
C TYR A 96 -5.25 -8.12 -11.07
N LYS A 97 -4.60 -7.46 -12.04
CA LYS A 97 -3.85 -8.15 -13.09
C LYS A 97 -2.64 -8.91 -12.55
N LYS A 98 -1.97 -8.37 -11.54
CA LYS A 98 -0.80 -8.99 -10.89
C LYS A 98 -1.20 -10.08 -9.90
N MET A 99 -2.30 -9.87 -9.16
CA MET A 99 -2.74 -10.66 -8.02
C MET A 99 -4.22 -11.06 -8.15
N PRO A 100 -4.59 -11.96 -9.09
CA PRO A 100 -6.00 -12.23 -9.42
C PRO A 100 -6.83 -12.85 -8.29
N LYS A 101 -6.18 -13.39 -7.24
CA LYS A 101 -6.85 -13.92 -6.04
C LYS A 101 -6.92 -12.92 -4.88
N GLY A 102 -6.37 -11.72 -5.04
CA GLY A 102 -6.42 -10.66 -4.05
C GLY A 102 -7.83 -10.07 -3.91
N THR A 103 -8.13 -9.53 -2.72
CA THR A 103 -9.33 -8.73 -2.48
C THR A 103 -8.93 -7.26 -2.49
N PHE A 104 -9.32 -6.49 -3.51
CA PHE A 104 -8.99 -5.06 -3.61
C PHE A 104 -10.26 -4.22 -3.57
N ILE A 105 -10.30 -3.24 -2.67
CA ILE A 105 -11.47 -2.38 -2.45
C ILE A 105 -11.08 -0.94 -2.77
N GLN A 106 -11.90 -0.27 -3.58
CA GLN A 106 -11.74 1.16 -3.79
C GLN A 106 -12.16 1.92 -2.53
N TRP A 107 -11.20 2.45 -1.79
CA TRP A 107 -11.46 3.10 -0.51
C TRP A 107 -10.41 4.14 -0.17
N GLY A 108 -10.86 5.28 0.36
CA GLY A 108 -9.98 6.35 0.87
C GLY A 108 -9.87 6.31 2.38
N PHE A 109 -8.71 6.66 2.94
CA PHE A 109 -8.47 6.65 4.38
C PHE A 109 -9.41 7.56 5.19
N ASN A 110 -9.94 8.61 4.57
CA ASN A 110 -10.89 9.54 5.19
C ASN A 110 -12.29 8.95 5.43
N GLN A 111 -12.56 7.74 4.94
CA GLN A 111 -13.85 7.07 5.08
C GLN A 111 -13.86 6.00 6.19
N GLY A 112 -12.76 5.88 6.96
CA GLY A 112 -12.61 4.81 7.96
C GLY A 112 -12.21 3.49 7.31
N ILE A 113 -12.62 2.36 7.90
CA ILE A 113 -12.36 1.00 7.39
C ILE A 113 -13.58 0.52 6.58
N PRO A 114 -13.41 -0.10 5.40
CA PRO A 114 -14.53 -0.66 4.63
C PRO A 114 -15.30 -1.71 5.42
N ILE A 115 -16.62 -1.76 5.24
CA ILE A 115 -17.51 -2.71 5.92
C ILE A 115 -17.15 -4.17 5.61
N GLU A 116 -16.63 -4.43 4.41
CA GLU A 116 -16.17 -5.75 3.97
C GLU A 116 -14.98 -6.27 4.79
N LEU A 117 -14.26 -5.37 5.47
CA LEU A 117 -13.09 -5.67 6.29
C LEU A 117 -13.39 -5.66 7.80
N GLU A 118 -14.56 -5.18 8.23
CA GLU A 118 -14.87 -4.86 9.64
C GLU A 118 -14.73 -6.07 10.58
N ASN A 119 -15.03 -7.27 10.09
CA ASN A 119 -14.94 -8.53 10.85
C ASN A 119 -13.74 -9.40 10.43
N LYS A 120 -12.82 -8.87 9.63
CA LYS A 120 -11.62 -9.60 9.19
C LYS A 120 -10.51 -9.45 10.21
N ARG A 121 -9.75 -10.53 10.39
CA ARG A 121 -8.52 -10.55 11.18
C ARG A 121 -7.33 -10.66 10.25
N PHE A 122 -6.37 -9.77 10.46
CA PHE A 122 -5.13 -9.72 9.71
C PHE A 122 -3.97 -10.07 10.64
N ASP A 123 -3.05 -10.87 10.12
CA ASP A 123 -1.77 -11.13 10.77
C ASP A 123 -0.89 -9.87 10.72
N TYR A 124 -0.98 -9.16 9.60
CA TYR A 124 -0.27 -7.91 9.33
C TYR A 124 -1.18 -6.87 8.69
N ILE A 125 -1.07 -5.63 9.16
CA ILE A 125 -1.59 -4.45 8.47
C ILE A 125 -0.38 -3.60 8.09
N ILE A 126 -0.27 -3.30 6.81
CA ILE A 126 0.84 -2.59 6.20
C ILE A 126 0.29 -1.30 5.58
N SER A 127 1.03 -0.21 5.73
CA SER A 127 0.86 0.97 4.90
C SER A 127 2.23 1.59 4.67
N SER A 128 2.61 1.71 3.40
CA SER A 128 3.90 2.27 2.99
C SER A 128 3.68 3.31 1.90
N TYR A 129 4.33 4.47 2.00
CA TYR A 129 4.23 5.53 0.99
C TYR A 129 2.79 5.98 0.66
N ALA A 130 1.85 5.90 1.62
CA ALA A 130 0.45 6.27 1.41
C ALA A 130 -0.10 7.29 2.42
N ILE A 131 0.36 7.24 3.69
CA ILE A 131 -0.18 8.04 4.81
C ILE A 131 0.14 9.55 4.69
N HIS A 132 1.04 9.95 3.79
CA HIS A 132 1.27 11.38 3.52
C HIS A 132 0.06 12.10 2.91
N HIS A 133 -0.97 11.35 2.46
CA HIS A 133 -2.25 11.89 2.01
C HIS A 133 -3.23 12.27 3.13
N LEU A 134 -2.88 12.00 4.39
CA LEU A 134 -3.70 12.35 5.55
C LEU A 134 -3.26 13.71 6.12
N ASP A 135 -4.22 14.61 6.33
CA ASP A 135 -4.01 15.82 7.12
C ASP A 135 -3.43 15.47 8.49
N ASN A 136 -2.57 16.34 9.03
CA ASN A 136 -1.86 16.12 10.30
C ASN A 136 -2.80 15.77 11.48
N TYR A 137 -4.07 16.16 11.42
CA TYR A 137 -5.09 15.83 12.43
C TYR A 137 -5.54 14.37 12.44
N ASN A 138 -5.39 13.62 11.35
CA ASN A 138 -5.87 12.23 11.23
C ASN A 138 -4.77 11.16 11.42
N LYS A 139 -3.52 11.59 11.69
CA LYS A 139 -2.36 10.67 11.80
C LYS A 139 -2.31 9.91 13.13
N SER A 140 -2.87 10.45 14.21
CA SER A 140 -2.81 9.86 15.55
C SER A 140 -3.61 8.56 15.72
N GLY A 141 -4.47 8.20 14.77
CA GLY A 141 -5.24 6.95 14.79
C GLY A 141 -4.58 5.75 14.09
N TYR A 142 -3.50 5.97 13.35
CA TYR A 142 -2.89 4.96 12.47
C TYR A 142 -1.39 4.74 12.73
N ILE A 143 -0.82 5.44 13.71
CA ILE A 143 0.59 5.37 14.09
C ILE A 143 0.64 4.76 15.49
N ILE A 144 1.15 3.54 15.59
CA ILE A 144 1.60 2.92 16.85
C ILE A 144 3.09 2.67 16.73
#